data_AF-A0A928RPL5-F1
#
_entry.id   AF-A0A928RPL5-F1
#
_cell.length_a   1.000
_cell.length_b   1.000
_cell.length_c   1.000
_cell.angle_alpha   90.00
_cell.angle_beta   90.00
_cell.angle_gamma   90.00
#
_symmetry.space_group_name_H-M   'P 1'
#
loop_
_entity.id
_entity.type
_entity.pdbx_description
1 polymer ?
#
loop_
_entity_poly.entity_id
_entity_poly.type
_entity_poly.pdbx_seq_one_letter_code
_entity_poly.pdbx_strand_id
1 'polypeptide(L)'
;MTMAPAARDTMLSHFRNTKTLPKDYDLILTGDLGKLGSEILIDLMEDEGVELGLNYGDCGQMYYRREQKTLCGGSGAGCCATVFNSYVIKKMRAGEYKKILFLPTGALLSTTSTQQGDTIPGVCHAIVIEA
;
A
#
# COMPACT_ATOMS: atom_id res chain seq x y z
N MET A 1 -3.15 10.31 9.76
CA MET A 1 -2.68 10.13 8.36
C MET A 1 -3.87 9.71 7.50
N THR A 2 -4.11 10.33 6.33
CA THR A 2 -5.34 10.09 5.55
C THR A 2 -5.32 8.80 4.70
N MET A 3 -4.13 8.35 4.30
CA MET A 3 -3.99 7.25 3.33
C MET A 3 -4.15 5.84 3.95
N ALA A 4 -3.78 5.65 5.23
CA ALA A 4 -3.95 4.34 5.89
C ALA A 4 -5.43 3.94 6.05
N PRO A 5 -6.34 4.82 6.51
CA PRO A 5 -7.77 4.51 6.51
C PRO A 5 -8.33 4.20 5.12
N ALA A 6 -7.88 4.93 4.09
CA ALA A 6 -8.29 4.66 2.70
C ALA A 6 -7.82 3.28 2.22
N ALA A 7 -6.58 2.89 2.55
CA ALA A 7 -6.06 1.57 2.25
C ALA A 7 -6.82 0.46 2.99
N ARG A 8 -7.10 0.66 4.29
CA ARG A 8 -7.94 -0.25 5.10
C ARG A 8 -9.30 -0.47 4.44
N ASP A 9 -10.02 0.60 4.15
CA ASP A 9 -11.39 0.53 3.59
C ASP A 9 -11.42 -0.21 2.26
N THR A 10 -10.50 0.12 1.35
CA THR A 10 -10.38 -0.55 0.07
C THR A 10 -10.03 -2.03 0.24
N MET A 11 -9.10 -2.36 1.15
CA MET A 11 -8.64 -3.72 1.37
C MET A 11 -9.72 -4.61 2.01
N LEU A 12 -10.43 -4.13 3.04
CA LEU A 12 -11.54 -4.84 3.67
C LEU A 12 -12.69 -5.07 2.69
N SER A 13 -13.05 -4.03 1.93
CA SER A 13 -14.08 -4.14 0.89
C SER A 13 -13.69 -5.18 -0.16
N HIS A 14 -12.43 -5.16 -0.60
CA HIS A 14 -11.89 -6.13 -1.56
C HIS A 14 -11.97 -7.57 -1.05
N PHE A 15 -11.46 -7.84 0.16
CA PHE A 15 -11.51 -9.18 0.77
C PHE A 15 -12.94 -9.69 0.95
N ARG A 16 -13.84 -8.83 1.44
CA ARG A 16 -15.26 -9.17 1.59
C ARG A 16 -15.92 -9.51 0.25
N ASN A 17 -15.70 -8.70 -0.77
CA ASN A 17 -16.36 -8.85 -2.08
C ASN A 17 -15.82 -10.05 -2.86
N THR A 18 -14.52 -10.32 -2.75
CA THR A 18 -13.86 -11.44 -3.46
C THR A 18 -13.85 -12.73 -2.64
N LYS A 19 -14.27 -12.68 -1.37
CA LYS A 19 -14.21 -13.78 -0.41
C LYS A 19 -12.80 -14.36 -0.26
N THR A 20 -11.80 -13.48 -0.30
CA THR A 20 -10.40 -13.81 -0.08
C THR A 20 -9.91 -13.25 1.24
N LEU A 21 -8.75 -13.72 1.66
CA LEU A 21 -8.03 -13.32 2.86
C LEU A 21 -6.59 -12.95 2.49
N PRO A 22 -5.84 -12.29 3.39
CA PRO A 22 -4.45 -11.95 3.14
C PRO A 22 -3.59 -13.14 2.67
N LYS A 23 -3.81 -14.32 3.25
CA LYS A 23 -3.11 -15.57 2.90
C LYS A 23 -3.35 -16.09 1.48
N ASP A 24 -4.36 -15.58 0.77
CA ASP A 24 -4.67 -15.98 -0.61
C ASP A 24 -3.82 -15.20 -1.64
N TYR A 25 -2.94 -14.31 -1.16
CA TYR A 25 -2.02 -13.50 -1.97
C TYR A 25 -0.58 -13.82 -1.57
N ASP A 26 0.31 -13.96 -2.55
CA ASP A 26 1.75 -14.11 -2.30
C ASP A 26 2.38 -12.79 -1.83
N LEU A 27 1.79 -11.65 -2.22
CA LEU A 27 2.21 -10.32 -1.81
C LEU A 27 1.01 -9.35 -1.78
N ILE A 28 0.87 -8.61 -0.69
CA ILE A 28 -0.02 -7.45 -0.54
C ILE A 28 0.86 -6.22 -0.45
N LEU A 29 0.71 -5.28 -1.38
CA LEU A 29 1.67 -4.19 -1.56
C LEU A 29 0.96 -2.84 -1.60
N THR A 30 1.17 -2.00 -0.58
CA THR A 30 0.68 -0.61 -0.59
C THR A 30 1.63 0.32 -1.34
N GLY A 31 1.09 1.44 -1.79
CA GLY A 31 1.82 2.43 -2.59
C GLY A 31 2.91 3.15 -1.82
N ASP A 32 2.53 4.05 -0.92
CA ASP A 32 3.48 4.95 -0.28
C ASP A 32 3.02 5.41 1.12
N LEU A 33 2.53 4.45 1.90
CA LEU A 33 2.23 4.71 3.30
C LEU A 33 3.51 5.00 4.11
N GLY A 34 4.65 4.46 3.66
CA GLY A 34 5.91 4.55 4.38
C GLY A 34 5.86 3.82 5.71
N LYS A 35 6.87 4.04 6.56
CA LYS A 35 7.00 3.35 7.85
C LYS A 35 5.79 3.53 8.75
N LEU A 36 5.51 4.79 9.11
CA LEU A 36 4.43 5.14 10.03
C LEU A 36 3.06 4.72 9.48
N GLY A 37 2.85 4.90 8.18
CA GLY A 37 1.57 4.60 7.58
C GLY A 37 1.25 3.12 7.52
N SER A 38 2.26 2.30 7.25
CA SER A 38 2.13 0.84 7.30
C SER A 38 1.86 0.35 8.72
N GLU A 39 2.54 0.90 9.73
CA GLU A 39 2.27 0.57 11.15
C GLU A 39 0.81 0.88 11.49
N ILE A 40 0.32 2.07 11.15
CA ILE A 40 -1.09 2.45 11.34
C ILE A 40 -2.04 1.52 10.57
N LEU A 41 -1.72 1.13 9.34
CA LEU A 41 -2.56 0.23 8.56
C LEU A 41 -2.65 -1.16 9.22
N ILE A 42 -1.54 -1.67 9.73
CA ILE A 42 -1.50 -2.97 10.43
C ILE A 42 -2.44 -2.91 11.64
N ASP A 43 -2.29 -1.90 12.51
CA ASP A 43 -3.14 -1.72 13.69
C ASP A 43 -4.64 -1.65 13.29
N LEU A 44 -4.95 -0.88 12.25
CA LEU A 44 -6.31 -0.72 11.75
C LEU A 44 -6.92 -2.00 11.16
N MET A 45 -6.11 -2.89 10.58
CA MET A 45 -6.57 -4.18 10.06
C MET A 45 -6.72 -5.20 11.19
N GLU A 46 -5.85 -5.16 12.21
CA GLU A 46 -5.95 -5.98 13.42
C GLU A 46 -7.24 -5.68 14.20
N ASP A 47 -7.62 -4.40 14.33
CA ASP A 47 -8.89 -3.98 14.94
C ASP A 47 -10.12 -4.59 14.23
N GLU A 48 -9.99 -4.90 12.94
CA GLU A 48 -11.03 -5.50 12.09
C GLU A 48 -10.91 -7.03 12.03
N GLY A 49 -9.97 -7.61 12.79
CA GLY A 49 -9.73 -9.06 12.86
C GLY A 49 -9.00 -9.64 11.64
N VAL A 50 -8.29 -8.80 10.87
CA VAL A 50 -7.56 -9.20 9.66
C VAL A 50 -6.06 -9.04 9.87
N GLU A 51 -5.35 -10.15 10.04
CA GLU A 51 -3.89 -10.16 10.14
C GLU A 51 -3.25 -10.12 8.74
N LEU A 52 -2.47 -9.07 8.44
CA LEU A 52 -1.81 -8.91 7.15
C LEU A 52 -0.60 -9.82 6.94
N GLY A 53 -0.01 -10.35 8.02
CA GLY A 53 1.07 -11.32 7.97
C GLY A 53 2.37 -10.83 7.31
N LEU A 54 3.27 -11.79 7.04
CA LEU A 54 4.60 -11.52 6.47
C LEU A 54 4.58 -11.20 4.97
N ASN A 55 3.45 -11.41 4.29
CA ASN A 55 3.27 -11.14 2.88
C ASN A 55 2.81 -9.69 2.60
N TYR A 56 2.74 -8.83 3.62
CA TYR A 56 2.50 -7.41 3.45
C TYR A 56 3.79 -6.60 3.29
N GLY A 57 3.77 -5.63 2.37
CA GLY A 57 4.83 -4.64 2.20
C GLY A 57 4.31 -3.30 1.68
N ASP A 58 5.19 -2.30 1.68
CA ASP A 58 4.91 -0.96 1.17
C ASP A 58 6.02 -0.51 0.23
N CYS A 59 5.68 0.00 -0.97
CA CYS A 59 6.71 0.40 -1.94
C CYS A 59 7.60 1.52 -1.39
N GLY A 60 7.04 2.44 -0.59
CA GLY A 60 7.79 3.51 0.08
C GLY A 60 8.88 2.99 1.02
N GLN A 61 8.59 1.92 1.75
CA GLN A 61 9.58 1.26 2.61
C GLN A 61 10.61 0.45 1.84
N MET A 62 10.21 -0.15 0.72
CA MET A 62 11.10 -0.97 -0.12
C MET A 62 12.03 -0.13 -1.01
N TYR A 63 11.72 1.15 -1.22
CA TYR A 63 12.39 1.99 -2.21
C TYR A 63 13.84 2.32 -1.88
N TYR A 64 14.09 2.63 -0.60
CA TYR A 64 15.35 3.15 -0.14
C TYR A 64 16.02 2.20 0.84
N ARG A 65 17.35 2.21 0.85
CA ARG A 65 18.10 1.54 1.92
C ARG A 65 18.13 2.42 3.17
N ARG A 66 18.21 1.79 4.34
CA ARG A 66 18.18 2.49 5.64
C ARG A 66 19.30 3.54 5.77
N GLU A 67 20.45 3.30 5.15
CA GLU A 67 21.63 4.18 5.19
C GLU A 67 21.40 5.51 4.46
N GLN A 68 20.41 5.59 3.57
CA GLN A 68 20.08 6.79 2.80
C GLN A 68 19.26 7.81 3.60
N LYS A 69 18.88 7.49 4.86
CA LYS A 69 18.25 8.41 5.83
C LYS A 69 16.98 9.11 5.32
N THR A 70 16.08 8.37 4.65
CA THR A 70 14.89 8.91 3.96
C THR A 70 13.65 9.08 4.85
N LEU A 71 13.80 9.53 6.10
CA LEU A 71 12.69 9.69 7.06
C LEU A 71 11.79 8.44 7.14
N CYS A 72 10.56 8.51 6.60
CA CYS A 72 9.58 7.43 6.61
C CYS A 72 9.57 6.56 5.34
N GLY A 73 10.38 6.87 4.33
CA GLY A 73 10.43 6.13 3.05
C GLY A 73 10.16 7.00 1.83
N GLY A 74 9.93 6.35 0.68
CA GLY A 74 9.54 7.00 -0.57
C GLY A 74 8.05 7.33 -0.64
N SER A 75 7.71 8.37 -1.41
CA SER A 75 6.33 8.78 -1.68
C SER A 75 6.19 9.35 -3.09
N GLY A 76 4.94 9.43 -3.56
CA GLY A 76 4.56 9.95 -4.86
C GLY A 76 4.39 8.85 -5.91
N ALA A 77 3.75 9.24 -7.02
CA ALA A 77 3.34 8.32 -8.09
C ALA A 77 4.50 7.49 -8.67
N GLY A 78 5.72 8.05 -8.67
CA GLY A 78 6.92 7.35 -9.13
C GLY A 78 7.33 6.19 -8.24
N CYS A 79 7.08 6.26 -6.92
CA CYS A 79 7.51 5.25 -5.96
C CYS A 79 6.82 3.90 -6.21
N CYS A 80 5.48 3.90 -6.17
CA CYS A 80 4.71 2.68 -6.35
C CYS A 80 4.84 2.14 -7.78
N ALA A 81 4.88 3.02 -8.79
CA ALA A 81 5.00 2.62 -10.19
C ALA A 81 6.33 1.94 -10.49
N THR A 82 7.45 2.46 -9.99
CA THR A 82 8.77 1.88 -10.30
C THR A 82 9.04 0.62 -9.49
N VAL A 83 8.60 0.53 -8.22
CA VAL A 83 8.70 -0.74 -7.45
C VAL A 83 7.89 -1.83 -8.12
N PHE A 84 6.65 -1.52 -8.52
CA PHE A 84 5.81 -2.48 -9.22
C PHE A 84 6.47 -2.98 -10.53
N ASN A 85 6.85 -2.06 -11.42
CA ASN A 85 7.36 -2.42 -12.74
C ASN A 85 8.76 -3.07 -12.72
N SER A 86 9.63 -2.71 -11.76
CA SER A 86 11.03 -3.18 -11.74
C SER A 86 11.25 -4.40 -10.83
N TYR A 87 10.57 -4.45 -9.69
CA TYR A 87 10.76 -5.50 -8.68
C TYR A 87 9.65 -6.54 -8.76
N VAL A 88 8.40 -6.11 -8.64
CA VAL A 88 7.25 -7.02 -8.51
C VAL A 88 7.02 -7.81 -9.79
N ILE A 89 6.95 -7.15 -10.94
CA ILE A 89 6.78 -7.83 -12.24
C ILE A 89 7.94 -8.80 -12.53
N LYS A 90 9.17 -8.46 -12.12
CA LYS A 90 10.32 -9.36 -12.26
C LYS A 90 10.14 -10.63 -11.43
N LYS A 91 9.67 -10.50 -10.18
CA LYS A 91 9.37 -11.63 -9.29
C LYS A 91 8.24 -12.51 -9.82
N MET A 92 7.19 -11.90 -10.38
CA MET A 92 6.11 -12.64 -11.03
C MET A 92 6.60 -13.44 -12.24
N ARG A 93 7.40 -12.82 -13.12
CA ARG A 93 8.00 -13.51 -14.27
C ARG A 93 8.95 -14.64 -13.88
N ALA A 94 9.58 -14.56 -12.71
CA ALA A 94 10.41 -15.63 -12.16
C ALA A 94 9.58 -16.75 -11.49
N GLY A 95 8.26 -16.62 -11.42
CA GLY A 95 7.37 -17.58 -10.76
C GLY A 95 7.40 -17.52 -9.23
N GLU A 96 8.06 -16.50 -8.65
CA GLU A 96 8.15 -16.32 -7.19
C GLU A 96 6.83 -15.77 -6.61
N TYR A 97 6.11 -14.96 -7.38
CA TYR A 97 4.77 -14.47 -7.05
C TYR A 97 3.80 -14.90 -8.15
N LYS A 98 2.69 -15.52 -7.78
CA LYS A 98 1.63 -15.96 -8.69
C LYS A 98 0.41 -15.07 -8.59
N LYS A 99 0.09 -14.57 -7.40
CA LYS A 99 -1.07 -13.70 -7.15
C LYS A 99 -0.71 -12.60 -6.17
N ILE A 100 -0.88 -11.35 -6.59
CA ILE A 100 -0.56 -10.18 -5.77
C ILE A 100 -1.75 -9.22 -5.69
N LEU A 101 -1.85 -8.52 -4.56
CA LEU A 101 -2.79 -7.42 -4.35
C LEU A 101 -2.00 -6.11 -4.26
N PHE A 102 -2.06 -5.29 -5.32
CA PHE A 102 -1.40 -3.99 -5.38
C PHE A 102 -2.40 -2.87 -5.04
N LEU A 103 -2.02 -2.02 -4.07
CA LEU A 103 -2.86 -1.01 -3.44
C LEU A 103 -2.19 0.37 -3.47
N PRO A 104 -2.05 1.02 -4.64
CA PRO A 104 -1.58 2.40 -4.70
C PRO A 104 -2.50 3.34 -3.92
N THR A 105 -1.87 4.23 -3.15
CA THR A 105 -2.51 5.20 -2.27
C THR A 105 -2.26 6.63 -2.77
N GLY A 106 -3.14 7.56 -2.40
CA GLY A 106 -2.96 8.97 -2.71
C GLY A 106 -3.65 9.88 -1.69
N ALA A 107 -3.03 11.03 -1.44
CA ALA A 107 -3.64 12.14 -0.72
C ALA A 107 -4.10 13.21 -1.74
N LEU A 108 -5.35 13.64 -1.65
CA LEU A 108 -5.95 14.58 -2.58
C LEU A 108 -5.88 16.00 -1.99
N LEU A 109 -4.77 16.70 -2.21
CA LEU A 109 -4.59 18.06 -1.70
C LEU A 109 -4.14 19.05 -2.78
N SER A 110 -4.39 20.32 -2.49
CA SER A 110 -3.82 21.47 -3.19
C SER A 110 -3.23 22.45 -2.18
N THR A 111 -2.42 23.40 -2.66
CA THR A 111 -1.91 24.50 -1.84
C THR A 111 -3.06 25.32 -1.25
N THR A 112 -4.09 25.60 -2.05
CA THR A 112 -5.27 26.38 -1.64
C THR A 112 -6.06 25.68 -0.53
N SER A 113 -6.43 24.41 -0.72
CA SER A 113 -7.21 23.65 0.28
C SER A 113 -6.46 23.51 1.60
N THR A 114 -5.14 23.30 1.53
CA THR A 114 -4.30 23.21 2.73
C THR A 114 -4.23 24.54 3.49
N GLN A 115 -4.11 25.66 2.78
CA GLN A 115 -4.07 27.00 3.39
C GLN A 115 -5.42 27.41 3.99
N GLN A 116 -6.52 26.91 3.42
CA GLN A 116 -7.87 27.13 3.93
C GLN A 116 -8.22 26.26 5.14
N GLY A 117 -7.36 25.31 5.51
CA GLY A 117 -7.57 24.43 6.65
C GLY A 117 -8.52 23.26 6.34
N ASP A 118 -8.74 22.94 5.06
CA ASP A 118 -9.57 21.80 4.67
C ASP A 118 -8.93 20.47 5.10
N THR A 119 -9.76 19.48 5.36
CA THR A 119 -9.29 18.11 5.60
C THR A 119 -8.72 17.52 4.31
N ILE A 120 -7.63 16.75 4.40
CA ILE A 120 -7.02 16.08 3.25
C ILE A 120 -7.70 14.73 3.02
N PRO A 121 -8.45 14.51 1.92
CA PRO A 121 -9.03 13.21 1.59
C PRO A 121 -7.96 12.23 1.12
N GLY A 122 -8.12 10.95 1.49
CA GLY A 122 -7.29 9.84 1.04
C GLY A 122 -8.04 8.97 0.04
N VAL A 123 -7.32 8.36 -0.90
CA VAL A 123 -7.86 7.39 -1.86
C VAL A 123 -6.92 6.18 -1.98
N CYS A 124 -7.49 5.00 -2.20
CA CYS A 124 -6.75 3.79 -2.50
C CYS A 124 -7.49 2.97 -3.57
N HIS A 125 -6.75 2.42 -4.53
CA HIS A 125 -7.30 1.55 -5.57
C HIS A 125 -6.72 0.14 -5.43
N ALA A 126 -7.56 -0.90 -5.52
CA ALA A 126 -7.13 -2.29 -5.47
C ALA A 126 -6.97 -2.87 -6.88
N ILE A 127 -5.82 -3.48 -7.15
CA ILE A 127 -5.52 -4.17 -8.40
C ILE A 127 -4.99 -5.57 -8.04
N VAL A 128 -5.66 -6.61 -8.53
CA VAL A 128 -5.16 -7.98 -8.45
C VAL A 128 -4.43 -8.31 -9.74
N ILE A 129 -3.21 -8.85 -9.62
CA ILE A 129 -2.42 -9.32 -10.75
C ILE A 129 -2.09 -10.79 -10.52
N GLU A 130 -2.34 -11.61 -11.55
CA GLU A 130 -2.08 -13.05 -11.56
C GLU A 130 -1.16 -13.41 -12.75
N ALA A 131 -0.32 -14.43 -12.59
CA ALA A 131 0.64 -14.92 -13.60
C ALA A 131 0.29 -16.32 -14.11
#